data_AF-F4CK78-F1
#
_entry.id   AF-F4CK78-F1
#
_cell.length_a   1.000
_cell.length_b   1.000
_cell.length_c   1.000
_cell.angle_alpha   90.00
_cell.angle_beta   90.00
_cell.angle_gamma   90.00
#
_symmetry.space_group_name_H-M   'P 1'
#
loop_
_entity.id
_entity.type
_entity.pdbx_description
1 polymer ?
#
loop_
_entity_poly.entity_id
_entity_poly.type
_entity_poly.pdbx_seq_one_letter_code
_entity_poly.pdbx_strand_id
1 'polypeptide(L)'
;MIIDAQLHQALRALKLSGMRETLDARLAQARAGELGHLEFLQVLCHDEIARRETQAITRRIRRAQFESQATLEEFDFAASPKLPAAQIRDLAALRWLAAGESVILYGPVGVGKTHVAQALGRLAIRHGGDVRFTKTSRLLATLAGGHTDRTWDRRLAELVRPAVLICDDFGMRELTPAQADDLYELVCARAAAGRSLVLTSNRSPVDWYPLFPNPVVAESLLDRLINTSHQVFMNGPSYRPKQRPAGAGVSDLRCNWSVAPGVSRGKDHQ
;
A
#
# COMPACT_ATOMS: atom_id res chain seq x y z
N MET A 1 -31.25 -27.98 23.02
CA MET A 1 -31.46 -27.98 21.56
C MET A 1 -30.37 -28.88 20.97
N ILE A 2 -30.70 -30.11 20.58
CA ILE A 2 -29.72 -31.09 20.11
C ILE A 2 -29.56 -30.87 18.61
N ILE A 3 -28.53 -30.13 18.22
CA ILE A 3 -28.10 -30.12 16.83
C ILE A 3 -27.50 -31.49 16.57
N ASP A 4 -27.84 -32.10 15.45
CA ASP A 4 -27.32 -33.41 15.09
C ASP A 4 -25.77 -33.37 15.09
N ALA A 5 -25.17 -34.12 16.01
CA ALA A 5 -23.73 -34.20 16.17
C ALA A 5 -23.07 -34.70 14.86
N GLN A 6 -23.78 -35.52 14.08
CA GLN A 6 -23.32 -36.00 12.78
C GLN A 6 -23.22 -34.84 11.78
N LEU A 7 -24.22 -33.96 11.73
CA LEU A 7 -24.20 -32.78 10.85
C LEU A 7 -23.05 -31.84 11.22
N HIS A 8 -22.83 -31.55 12.51
CA HIS A 8 -21.69 -30.74 12.94
C HIS A 8 -20.34 -31.34 12.54
N GLN A 9 -20.20 -32.66 12.66
CA GLN A 9 -18.99 -33.37 12.26
C GLN A 9 -18.79 -33.31 10.74
N ALA A 10 -19.85 -33.49 9.95
CA ALA A 10 -19.82 -33.35 8.50
C ALA A 10 -19.42 -31.93 8.07
N LEU A 11 -20.05 -30.90 8.64
CA LEU A 11 -19.71 -29.50 8.36
C LEU A 11 -18.25 -29.19 8.72
N ARG A 12 -17.73 -29.76 9.82
CA ARG A 12 -16.32 -29.63 10.20
C ARG A 12 -15.39 -30.32 9.20
N ALA A 13 -15.71 -31.54 8.77
CA ALA A 13 -14.93 -32.29 7.78
C ALA A 13 -14.87 -31.56 6.42
N LEU A 14 -15.98 -30.95 6.00
CA LEU A 14 -16.09 -30.15 4.77
C LEU A 14 -15.54 -28.71 4.92
N LYS A 15 -15.07 -28.32 6.11
CA LYS A 15 -14.59 -26.97 6.44
C LYS A 15 -15.65 -25.87 6.25
N LEU A 16 -16.94 -26.21 6.40
CA LEU A 16 -18.10 -25.32 6.27
C LEU A 16 -18.37 -24.59 7.60
N SER A 17 -17.42 -23.77 8.00
CA SER A 17 -17.40 -23.22 9.36
C SER A 17 -18.32 -22.00 9.55
N GLY A 18 -18.70 -21.31 8.48
CA GLY A 18 -19.74 -20.26 8.48
C GLY A 18 -21.14 -20.84 8.59
N MET A 19 -21.44 -21.90 7.83
CA MET A 19 -22.67 -22.68 8.03
C MET A 19 -22.76 -23.15 9.48
N ARG A 20 -21.68 -23.72 10.00
CA ARG A 20 -21.66 -24.27 11.36
C ARG A 20 -21.92 -23.22 12.45
N GLU A 21 -21.44 -21.99 12.26
CA GLU A 21 -21.60 -20.88 13.22
C GLU A 21 -23.01 -20.28 13.17
N THR A 22 -23.68 -20.32 12.01
CA THR A 22 -25.00 -19.69 11.78
C THR A 22 -26.17 -20.68 11.81
N LEU A 23 -25.88 -21.99 11.78
CA LEU A 23 -26.86 -23.07 11.64
C LEU A 23 -28.03 -22.96 12.60
N ASP A 24 -27.77 -22.70 13.88
CA ASP A 24 -28.81 -22.60 14.90
C ASP A 24 -29.78 -21.45 14.65
N ALA A 25 -29.25 -20.29 14.28
CA ALA A 25 -30.05 -19.12 13.97
C ALA A 25 -30.93 -19.38 12.74
N ARG A 26 -30.36 -19.99 11.68
CA ARG A 26 -31.11 -20.31 10.45
C ARG A 26 -32.15 -21.41 10.67
N LEU A 27 -31.87 -22.40 11.52
CA LEU A 27 -32.84 -23.43 11.89
C LEU A 27 -34.01 -22.85 12.66
N ALA A 28 -33.78 -21.87 13.54
CA ALA A 28 -34.86 -21.17 14.23
C ALA A 28 -35.77 -20.41 13.24
N GLN A 29 -35.19 -19.71 12.26
CA GLN A 29 -35.93 -19.01 11.20
C GLN A 29 -36.78 -19.95 10.34
N ALA A 30 -36.19 -21.08 9.92
CA ALA A 30 -36.93 -22.10 9.16
C ALA A 30 -38.10 -22.70 9.96
N ARG A 31 -37.92 -22.94 11.27
CA ARG A 31 -39.00 -23.42 12.16
C ARG A 31 -40.10 -22.39 12.39
N ALA A 32 -39.77 -21.11 12.38
CA ALA A 32 -40.73 -20.02 12.45
C ALA A 32 -41.56 -19.85 11.17
N GLY A 33 -41.26 -20.64 10.12
CA GLY A 33 -41.94 -20.55 8.82
C GLY A 33 -41.44 -19.39 7.97
N GLU A 34 -40.36 -18.73 8.36
CA GLU A 34 -39.79 -17.58 7.65
C GLU A 34 -38.97 -17.98 6.42
N LEU A 35 -38.52 -19.25 6.34
CA LEU A 35 -37.68 -19.76 5.25
C LEU A 35 -38.22 -21.10 4.74
N GLY A 36 -38.38 -21.21 3.42
CA GLY A 36 -38.61 -22.51 2.77
C GLY A 36 -37.36 -23.41 2.83
N HIS A 37 -37.51 -24.72 2.56
CA HIS A 37 -36.37 -25.67 2.61
C HIS A 37 -35.21 -25.30 1.68
N LEU A 38 -35.53 -24.91 0.44
CA LEU A 38 -34.51 -24.47 -0.53
C LEU A 38 -33.88 -23.15 -0.11
N GLU A 39 -34.67 -22.22 0.39
CA GLU A 39 -34.21 -20.92 0.86
C GLU A 39 -33.29 -21.05 2.07
N PHE A 40 -33.62 -21.92 3.02
CA PHE A 40 -32.78 -22.27 4.16
C PHE A 40 -31.40 -22.76 3.71
N LEU A 41 -31.35 -23.69 2.76
CA LEU A 41 -30.08 -24.19 2.22
C LEU A 41 -29.30 -23.08 1.48
N GLN A 42 -29.99 -22.26 0.68
CA GLN A 42 -29.38 -21.13 -0.02
C GLN A 42 -28.75 -20.11 0.94
N VAL A 43 -29.44 -19.79 2.04
CA VAL A 43 -28.95 -18.86 3.06
C VAL A 43 -27.72 -19.43 3.77
N LEU A 44 -27.75 -20.72 4.15
CA LEU A 44 -26.58 -21.39 4.73
C LEU A 44 -25.36 -21.37 3.78
N CYS A 45 -25.59 -21.61 2.48
CA CYS A 45 -24.55 -21.48 1.46
C CYS A 45 -23.98 -20.06 1.38
N HIS A 46 -24.85 -19.04 1.41
CA HIS A 46 -24.42 -17.65 1.42
C HIS A 46 -23.62 -17.30 2.68
N ASP A 47 -24.03 -17.76 3.85
CA ASP A 47 -23.31 -17.52 5.11
C ASP A 47 -21.87 -18.08 5.05
N GLU A 48 -21.68 -19.26 4.46
CA GLU A 48 -20.34 -19.82 4.24
C GLU A 48 -19.52 -19.02 3.22
N ILE A 49 -20.12 -18.65 2.09
CA ILE A 49 -19.45 -17.89 1.02
C ILE A 49 -19.00 -16.54 1.58
N ALA A 50 -19.90 -15.79 2.22
CA ALA A 50 -19.61 -14.49 2.80
C ALA A 50 -18.49 -14.55 3.85
N ARG A 51 -18.47 -15.60 4.68
CA ARG A 51 -17.39 -15.81 5.66
C ARG A 51 -16.06 -16.11 4.97
N ARG A 52 -16.03 -16.95 3.93
CA ARG A 52 -14.81 -17.25 3.17
C ARG A 52 -14.25 -16.02 2.49
N GLU A 53 -15.11 -15.21 1.87
CA GLU A 53 -14.72 -13.95 1.24
C GLU A 53 -14.12 -12.97 2.25
N THR A 54 -14.79 -12.79 3.39
CA THR A 54 -14.32 -11.95 4.50
C THR A 54 -12.95 -12.41 5.02
N GLN A 55 -12.77 -13.72 5.20
CA GLN A 55 -11.49 -14.29 5.63
C GLN A 55 -10.40 -14.15 4.56
N ALA A 56 -10.74 -14.29 3.27
CA ALA A 56 -9.81 -14.10 2.18
C ALA A 56 -9.32 -12.65 2.12
N ILE A 57 -10.23 -11.67 2.21
CA ILE A 57 -9.90 -10.25 2.28
C ILE A 57 -9.01 -9.97 3.50
N THR A 58 -9.40 -10.45 4.69
CA THR A 58 -8.62 -10.26 5.93
C THR A 58 -7.20 -10.81 5.79
N ARG A 59 -7.06 -12.02 5.23
CA ARG A 59 -5.76 -12.65 4.99
C ARG A 59 -4.91 -11.85 4.01
N ARG A 60 -5.49 -11.35 2.92
CA ARG A 60 -4.80 -10.52 1.93
C ARG A 60 -4.34 -9.20 2.53
N ILE A 61 -5.19 -8.52 3.30
CA ILE A 61 -4.82 -7.27 4.01
C ILE A 61 -3.63 -7.52 4.94
N ARG A 62 -3.64 -8.61 5.72
CA ARG A 62 -2.51 -8.96 6.59
C ARG A 62 -1.23 -9.22 5.79
N ARG A 63 -1.31 -9.93 4.67
CA ARG A 63 -0.13 -10.21 3.80
C ARG A 63 0.41 -8.96 3.11
N ALA A 64 -0.46 -7.98 2.84
CA ALA A 64 -0.07 -6.74 2.21
C ALA A 64 0.88 -5.89 3.07
N GLN A 65 0.86 -6.02 4.40
CA GLN A 65 1.74 -5.27 5.31
C GLN A 65 1.64 -3.74 5.14
N PHE A 66 0.41 -3.24 5.00
CA PHE A 66 0.14 -1.81 5.04
C PHE A 66 0.58 -1.18 6.36
N GLU A 67 1.06 0.06 6.31
CA GLU A 67 1.47 0.83 7.49
C GLU A 67 0.26 1.40 8.26
N SER A 68 -0.83 1.70 7.56
CA SER A 68 -2.00 2.32 8.15
C SER A 68 -3.30 1.78 7.55
N GLN A 69 -4.42 2.12 8.18
CA GLN A 69 -5.74 1.76 7.69
C GLN A 69 -6.30 2.73 6.63
N ALA A 70 -5.48 3.19 5.69
CA ALA A 70 -5.90 4.15 4.67
C ALA A 70 -7.05 3.65 3.78
N THR A 71 -8.06 4.48 3.55
CA THR A 71 -9.16 4.23 2.60
C THR A 71 -9.37 5.47 1.73
N LEU A 72 -9.96 5.33 0.53
CA LEU A 72 -10.21 6.51 -0.33
C LEU A 72 -11.35 7.36 0.25
N GLU A 73 -12.26 6.72 0.97
CA GLU A 73 -13.41 7.31 1.64
C GLU A 73 -12.98 8.28 2.76
N GLU A 74 -11.91 7.97 3.47
CA GLU A 74 -11.29 8.85 4.49
C GLU A 74 -10.42 9.97 3.89
N PHE A 75 -10.10 9.89 2.60
CA PHE A 75 -9.24 10.88 1.96
C PHE A 75 -10.02 12.16 1.63
N ASP A 76 -9.73 13.24 2.34
CA ASP A 76 -10.37 14.53 2.14
C ASP A 76 -9.89 15.20 0.84
N PHE A 77 -10.55 14.89 -0.28
CA PHE A 77 -10.32 15.53 -1.56
C PHE A 77 -10.69 17.02 -1.58
N ALA A 78 -11.50 17.50 -0.63
CA ALA A 78 -11.87 18.91 -0.52
C ALA A 78 -10.79 19.76 0.16
N ALA A 79 -9.81 19.13 0.82
CA ALA A 79 -8.69 19.82 1.47
C ALA A 79 -7.89 20.73 0.53
N SER A 80 -7.87 20.43 -0.78
CA SER A 80 -7.22 21.28 -1.78
C SER A 80 -7.80 21.05 -3.18
N PRO A 81 -8.19 22.12 -3.89
CA PRO A 81 -8.68 22.02 -5.28
C PRO A 81 -7.58 21.60 -6.26
N LYS A 82 -6.30 21.65 -5.86
CA LYS A 82 -5.16 21.22 -6.68
C LYS A 82 -4.94 19.71 -6.66
N LEU A 83 -5.67 18.96 -5.84
CA LEU A 83 -5.58 17.51 -5.82
C LEU A 83 -6.30 16.92 -7.05
N PRO A 84 -5.72 15.93 -7.74
CA PRO A 84 -6.30 15.34 -8.94
C PRO A 84 -7.40 14.33 -8.59
N ALA A 85 -8.50 14.80 -7.98
CA ALA A 85 -9.58 13.95 -7.49
C ALA A 85 -10.21 13.09 -8.59
N ALA A 86 -10.39 13.64 -9.81
CA ALA A 86 -10.93 12.91 -10.94
C ALA A 86 -10.03 11.71 -11.33
N GLN A 87 -8.72 11.92 -11.45
CA GLN A 87 -7.77 10.86 -11.79
C GLN A 87 -7.72 9.79 -10.70
N ILE A 88 -7.70 10.18 -9.42
CA ILE A 88 -7.67 9.20 -8.31
C ILE A 88 -8.96 8.37 -8.27
N ARG A 89 -10.12 8.98 -8.52
CA ARG A 89 -11.38 8.24 -8.64
C ARG A 89 -11.39 7.32 -9.86
N ASP A 90 -10.77 7.72 -10.95
CA ASP A 90 -10.62 6.86 -12.13
C ASP A 90 -9.77 5.61 -11.82
N LEU A 91 -8.65 5.81 -11.12
CA LEU A 91 -7.80 4.72 -10.63
C LEU A 91 -8.53 3.79 -9.66
N ALA A 92 -9.52 4.29 -8.92
CA ALA A 92 -10.34 3.48 -8.01
C ALA A 92 -11.20 2.45 -8.75
N ALA A 93 -11.46 2.63 -10.05
CA ALA A 93 -12.13 1.64 -10.89
C ALA A 93 -11.24 0.46 -11.29
N LEU A 94 -9.94 0.49 -10.96
CA LEU A 94 -8.95 -0.58 -11.17
C LEU A 94 -8.80 -1.06 -12.63
N ARG A 95 -9.18 -0.24 -13.61
CA ARG A 95 -8.99 -0.58 -15.04
C ARG A 95 -7.51 -0.74 -15.39
N TRP A 96 -6.65 0.09 -14.80
CA TRP A 96 -5.19 -0.02 -14.92
C TRP A 96 -4.66 -1.38 -14.45
N LEU A 97 -5.26 -1.96 -13.39
CA LEU A 97 -4.86 -3.25 -12.86
C LEU A 97 -5.24 -4.38 -13.83
N ALA A 98 -6.43 -4.30 -14.43
CA ALA A 98 -6.86 -5.26 -15.44
C ALA A 98 -6.01 -5.18 -16.72
N ALA A 99 -5.52 -3.99 -17.07
CA ALA A 99 -4.63 -3.74 -18.20
C ALA A 99 -3.15 -4.10 -17.93
N GLY A 100 -2.79 -4.42 -16.68
CA GLY A 100 -1.39 -4.66 -16.28
C GLY A 100 -0.52 -3.39 -16.24
N GLU A 101 -1.15 -2.21 -16.25
CA GLU A 101 -0.49 -0.91 -16.20
C GLU A 101 -0.08 -0.57 -14.77
N SER A 102 0.84 0.37 -14.60
CA SER A 102 1.33 0.82 -13.30
C SER A 102 0.77 2.20 -12.93
N VAL A 103 0.97 2.62 -11.67
CA VAL A 103 0.57 3.93 -11.18
C VAL A 103 1.76 4.60 -10.51
N ILE A 104 2.00 5.87 -10.82
CA ILE A 104 3.01 6.69 -10.17
C ILE A 104 2.32 7.87 -9.50
N LEU A 105 2.42 7.92 -8.17
CA LEU A 105 1.95 9.04 -7.35
C LEU A 105 3.15 9.90 -6.96
N TYR A 106 3.21 11.14 -7.42
CA TYR A 106 4.34 12.03 -7.10
C TYR A 106 3.89 13.43 -6.70
N GLY A 107 4.75 14.15 -5.99
CA GLY A 107 4.47 15.50 -5.49
C GLY A 107 5.13 15.79 -4.15
N PRO A 108 4.89 16.95 -3.53
CA PRO A 108 5.55 17.34 -2.29
C PRO A 108 5.21 16.43 -1.10
N VAL A 109 6.00 16.54 -0.03
CA VAL A 109 5.87 15.69 1.16
C VAL A 109 4.56 15.96 1.90
N GLY A 110 3.87 14.87 2.26
CA GLY A 110 2.69 14.94 3.13
C GLY A 110 1.38 15.30 2.43
N VAL A 111 1.31 15.28 1.10
CA VAL A 111 0.06 15.43 0.32
C VAL A 111 -0.82 14.17 0.27
N GLY A 112 -0.40 13.09 0.93
CA GLY A 112 -1.19 11.85 1.02
C GLY A 112 -0.92 10.78 -0.05
N LYS A 113 0.20 10.84 -0.78
CA LYS A 113 0.58 9.82 -1.78
C LYS A 113 0.55 8.38 -1.23
N THR A 114 1.19 8.15 -0.09
CA THR A 114 1.23 6.84 0.58
C THR A 114 -0.16 6.40 1.04
N HIS A 115 -1.05 7.33 1.40
CA HIS A 115 -2.43 7.03 1.78
C HIS A 115 -3.21 6.54 0.56
N VAL A 116 -3.15 7.29 -0.55
CA VAL A 116 -3.82 6.92 -1.81
C VAL A 116 -3.28 5.60 -2.36
N ALA A 117 -1.96 5.37 -2.32
CA ALA A 117 -1.38 4.10 -2.76
C ALA A 117 -1.94 2.91 -1.96
N GLN A 118 -1.95 2.99 -0.62
CA GLN A 118 -2.49 1.94 0.23
C GLN A 118 -4.01 1.76 0.04
N ALA A 119 -4.75 2.84 -0.18
CA ALA A 119 -6.18 2.79 -0.44
C ALA A 119 -6.49 2.10 -1.79
N LEU A 120 -5.73 2.39 -2.85
CA LEU A 120 -5.80 1.65 -4.12
C LEU A 120 -5.45 0.17 -3.93
N GLY A 121 -4.43 -0.13 -3.13
CA GLY A 121 -4.07 -1.51 -2.77
C GLY A 121 -5.22 -2.25 -2.06
N ARG A 122 -5.92 -1.57 -1.15
CA ARG A 122 -7.09 -2.13 -0.45
C ARG A 122 -8.27 -2.38 -1.39
N LEU A 123 -8.51 -1.47 -2.33
CA LEU A 123 -9.48 -1.70 -3.40
C LEU A 123 -9.12 -2.94 -4.21
N ALA A 124 -7.86 -3.07 -4.65
CA ALA A 124 -7.40 -4.25 -5.37
C ALA A 124 -7.61 -5.55 -4.57
N ILE A 125 -7.39 -5.53 -3.24
CA ILE A 125 -7.68 -6.68 -2.37
C ILE A 125 -9.17 -7.02 -2.32
N ARG A 126 -10.05 -6.01 -2.24
CA ARG A 126 -11.50 -6.22 -2.27
C ARG A 126 -11.96 -6.86 -3.58
N HIS A 127 -11.30 -6.55 -4.69
CA HIS A 127 -11.51 -7.19 -5.99
C HIS A 127 -10.75 -8.52 -6.17
N GLY A 128 -10.21 -9.10 -5.08
CA GLY A 128 -9.60 -10.43 -5.09
C GLY A 128 -8.10 -10.46 -5.39
N GLY A 129 -7.47 -9.32 -5.68
CA GLY A 129 -6.05 -9.22 -5.97
C GLY A 129 -5.16 -9.37 -4.73
N ASP A 130 -4.04 -10.10 -4.88
CA ASP A 130 -3.00 -10.12 -3.86
C ASP A 130 -2.14 -8.85 -3.97
N VAL A 131 -1.91 -8.16 -2.86
CA VAL A 131 -1.16 -6.91 -2.81
C VAL A 131 -0.01 -7.02 -1.82
N ARG A 132 1.10 -6.33 -2.09
CA ARG A 132 2.21 -6.15 -1.17
C ARG A 132 2.60 -4.68 -1.08
N PHE A 133 2.72 -4.15 0.12
CA PHE A 133 3.29 -2.84 0.41
C PHE A 133 4.70 -2.98 0.99
N THR A 134 5.62 -2.15 0.54
CA THR A 134 6.95 -2.01 1.13
C THR A 134 7.55 -0.66 0.81
N LYS A 135 8.40 -0.15 1.71
CA LYS A 135 9.32 0.94 1.37
C LYS A 135 10.30 0.45 0.32
N THR A 136 10.65 1.32 -0.64
CA THR A 136 11.62 1.01 -1.70
C THR A 136 12.99 0.63 -1.10
N SER A 137 13.43 1.34 -0.06
CA SER A 137 14.68 1.01 0.66
C SER A 137 14.67 -0.39 1.29
N ARG A 138 13.54 -0.80 1.89
CA ARG A 138 13.37 -2.13 2.50
C ARG A 138 13.32 -3.24 1.45
N LEU A 139 12.70 -2.96 0.31
CA LEU A 139 12.69 -3.87 -0.84
C LEU A 139 14.12 -4.13 -1.31
N LEU A 140 14.89 -3.07 -1.58
CA LEU A 140 16.28 -3.18 -2.02
C LEU A 140 17.15 -3.93 -1.00
N ALA A 141 16.97 -3.66 0.30
CA ALA A 141 17.67 -4.40 1.35
C ALA A 141 17.28 -5.89 1.39
N THR A 142 16.02 -6.22 1.06
CA THR A 142 15.56 -7.61 0.97
C THR A 142 16.24 -8.34 -0.18
N LEU A 143 16.36 -7.73 -1.36
CA LEU A 143 17.06 -8.31 -2.51
C LEU A 143 18.57 -8.43 -2.25
N ALA A 144 19.20 -7.38 -1.72
CA ALA A 144 20.62 -7.40 -1.36
C ALA A 144 20.97 -8.54 -0.38
N GLY A 145 20.15 -8.75 0.67
CA GLY A 145 20.35 -9.88 1.58
C GLY A 145 20.18 -11.25 0.91
N GLY A 146 19.36 -11.33 -0.15
CA GLY A 146 19.17 -12.52 -0.98
C GLY A 146 20.43 -12.94 -1.74
N HIS A 147 21.25 -11.97 -2.16
CA HIS A 147 22.55 -12.27 -2.77
C HIS A 147 23.52 -12.89 -1.77
N THR A 148 23.50 -12.41 -0.52
CA THR A 148 24.40 -12.90 0.55
C THR A 148 24.06 -14.33 0.98
N ASP A 149 22.77 -14.65 1.12
CA ASP A 149 22.31 -15.96 1.61
C ASP A 149 21.87 -16.92 0.49
N ARG A 150 22.11 -16.56 -0.78
CA ARG A 150 21.73 -17.32 -1.99
C ARG A 150 20.22 -17.61 -2.09
N THR A 151 19.38 -16.71 -1.57
CA THR A 151 17.92 -16.78 -1.70
C THR A 151 17.32 -15.71 -2.62
N TRP A 152 18.15 -15.04 -3.42
CA TRP A 152 17.73 -13.93 -4.29
C TRP A 152 16.55 -14.29 -5.19
N ASP A 153 16.61 -15.38 -5.95
CA ASP A 153 15.53 -15.81 -6.87
C ASP A 153 14.20 -15.99 -6.14
N ARG A 154 14.25 -16.57 -4.94
CA ARG A 154 13.07 -16.78 -4.10
C ARG A 154 12.47 -15.45 -3.66
N ARG A 155 13.31 -14.52 -3.18
CA ARG A 155 12.86 -13.20 -2.72
C ARG A 155 12.32 -12.35 -3.88
N LEU A 156 12.93 -12.44 -5.06
CA LEU A 156 12.43 -11.82 -6.28
C LEU A 156 11.04 -12.38 -6.65
N ALA A 157 10.89 -13.71 -6.68
CA ALA A 157 9.60 -14.34 -6.97
C ALA A 157 8.51 -13.96 -5.96
N GLU A 158 8.85 -13.82 -4.67
CA GLU A 158 7.93 -13.33 -3.64
C GLU A 158 7.47 -11.87 -3.90
N LEU A 159 8.31 -11.03 -4.49
CA LEU A 159 7.99 -9.65 -4.87
C LEU A 159 7.27 -9.55 -6.22
N VAL A 160 7.44 -10.51 -7.13
CA VAL A 160 6.74 -10.58 -8.42
C VAL A 160 5.33 -11.15 -8.26
N ARG A 161 5.15 -12.13 -7.37
CA ARG A 161 3.89 -12.87 -7.18
C ARG A 161 2.64 -12.02 -6.90
N PRO A 162 2.65 -10.91 -6.14
CA PRO A 162 1.46 -10.10 -5.92
C PRO A 162 0.94 -9.47 -7.21
N ALA A 163 -0.38 -9.37 -7.36
CA ALA A 163 -1.00 -8.64 -8.47
C ALA A 163 -0.56 -7.16 -8.46
N VAL A 164 -0.49 -6.55 -7.27
CA VAL A 164 0.04 -5.19 -7.08
C VAL A 164 1.19 -5.21 -6.08
N LEU A 165 2.33 -4.62 -6.47
CA LEU A 165 3.41 -4.28 -5.56
C LEU A 165 3.47 -2.76 -5.41
N ILE A 166 3.30 -2.29 -4.18
CA ILE A 166 3.38 -0.88 -3.82
C ILE A 166 4.78 -0.61 -3.26
N CYS A 167 5.53 0.24 -3.95
CA CYS A 167 6.84 0.70 -3.53
C CYS A 167 6.75 2.16 -3.11
N ASP A 168 6.83 2.38 -1.80
CA ASP A 168 6.71 3.70 -1.20
C ASP A 168 8.10 4.37 -1.08
N ASP A 169 8.13 5.70 -1.12
CA ASP A 169 9.34 6.53 -1.02
C ASP A 169 10.41 6.20 -2.10
N PHE A 170 9.97 6.06 -3.36
CA PHE A 170 10.83 5.86 -4.51
C PHE A 170 11.66 7.11 -4.84
N GLY A 171 12.93 6.91 -5.24
CA GLY A 171 13.81 7.99 -5.68
C GLY A 171 14.24 8.96 -4.57
N MET A 172 14.31 8.48 -3.32
CA MET A 172 14.75 9.32 -2.19
C MET A 172 16.26 9.56 -2.16
N ARG A 173 17.04 8.62 -2.69
CA ARG A 173 18.52 8.63 -2.70
C ARG A 173 19.00 8.05 -4.02
N GLU A 174 20.25 8.33 -4.36
CA GLU A 174 20.96 7.65 -5.44
C GLU A 174 21.05 6.15 -5.16
N LEU A 175 20.92 5.35 -6.21
CA LEU A 175 21.03 3.90 -6.17
C LEU A 175 22.48 3.47 -6.35
N THR A 176 22.88 2.41 -5.67
CA THR A 176 24.12 1.71 -6.03
C THR A 176 23.92 0.89 -7.33
N PRO A 177 24.98 0.51 -8.05
CA PRO A 177 24.85 -0.32 -9.25
C PRO A 177 24.04 -1.60 -9.00
N ALA A 178 24.36 -2.33 -7.93
CA ALA A 178 23.62 -3.53 -7.55
C ALA A 178 22.14 -3.27 -7.26
N GLN A 179 21.79 -2.14 -6.64
CA GLN A 179 20.40 -1.76 -6.40
C GLN A 179 19.65 -1.42 -7.68
N ALA A 180 20.32 -0.76 -8.64
CA ALA A 180 19.75 -0.46 -9.94
C ALA A 180 19.47 -1.75 -10.73
N ASP A 181 20.40 -2.71 -10.71
CA ASP A 181 20.25 -4.01 -11.36
C ASP A 181 19.12 -4.83 -10.71
N ASP A 182 19.09 -4.92 -9.38
CA ASP A 182 18.02 -5.59 -8.62
C ASP A 182 16.63 -5.00 -8.95
N LEU A 183 16.54 -3.66 -9.03
CA LEU A 183 15.31 -2.97 -9.38
C LEU A 183 14.91 -3.23 -10.83
N TYR A 184 15.88 -3.23 -11.74
CA TYR A 184 15.67 -3.56 -13.15
C TYR A 184 15.07 -4.95 -13.32
N GLU A 185 15.68 -5.97 -12.71
CA GLU A 185 15.18 -7.34 -12.76
C GLU A 185 13.77 -7.47 -12.20
N LEU A 186 13.47 -6.80 -11.09
CA LEU A 186 12.12 -6.78 -10.52
C LEU A 186 11.10 -6.14 -11.47
N VAL A 187 11.40 -4.98 -12.04
CA VAL A 187 10.48 -4.28 -12.95
C VAL A 187 10.25 -5.12 -14.21
N CYS A 188 11.31 -5.70 -14.78
CA CYS A 188 11.24 -6.62 -15.91
C CYS A 188 10.35 -7.82 -15.63
N ALA A 189 10.62 -8.53 -14.54
CA ALA A 189 9.89 -9.76 -14.19
C ALA A 189 8.41 -9.48 -13.92
N ARG A 190 8.09 -8.33 -13.30
CA ARG A 190 6.70 -7.92 -13.08
C ARG A 190 5.99 -7.55 -14.37
N ALA A 191 6.64 -6.80 -15.26
CA ALA A 191 6.08 -6.46 -16.57
C ALA A 191 5.81 -7.73 -17.41
N ALA A 192 6.78 -8.66 -17.47
CA ALA A 192 6.63 -9.93 -18.18
C ALA A 192 5.48 -10.80 -17.62
N ALA A 193 5.22 -10.71 -16.31
CA ALA A 193 4.14 -11.42 -15.64
C ALA A 193 2.79 -10.65 -15.66
N GLY A 194 2.71 -9.50 -16.32
CA GLY A 194 1.52 -8.63 -16.37
C GLY A 194 1.10 -8.11 -14.99
N ARG A 195 2.06 -7.85 -14.08
CA ARG A 195 1.79 -7.44 -12.70
C ARG A 195 2.11 -5.97 -12.46
N SER A 196 1.12 -5.23 -12.00
CA SER A 196 1.21 -3.77 -11.85
C SER A 196 2.07 -3.31 -10.67
N LEU A 197 2.67 -2.13 -10.81
CA LEU A 197 3.37 -1.42 -9.73
C LEU A 197 2.56 -0.19 -9.31
N VAL A 198 2.64 0.16 -8.02
CA VAL A 198 2.25 1.49 -7.54
C VAL A 198 3.45 2.12 -6.87
N LEU A 199 3.97 3.21 -7.44
CA LEU A 199 5.11 3.93 -6.88
C LEU A 199 4.64 5.22 -6.20
N THR A 200 5.27 5.58 -5.09
CA THR A 200 5.16 6.93 -4.53
C THR A 200 6.51 7.63 -4.56
N SER A 201 6.56 8.92 -4.91
CA SER A 201 7.81 9.68 -4.88
C SER A 201 7.61 11.15 -4.49
N ASN A 202 8.65 11.75 -3.93
CA ASN A 202 8.72 13.19 -3.71
C ASN A 202 9.31 13.97 -4.89
N ARG A 203 9.77 13.26 -5.93
CA ARG A 203 10.37 13.81 -7.15
C ARG A 203 9.50 13.49 -8.36
N SER A 204 9.61 14.29 -9.41
CA SER A 204 8.98 13.96 -10.70
C SER A 204 9.67 12.74 -11.32
N PRO A 205 8.99 11.90 -12.11
CA PRO A 205 9.62 10.76 -12.79
C PRO A 205 10.83 11.15 -13.65
N VAL A 206 10.80 12.33 -14.27
CA VAL A 206 11.94 12.86 -15.05
C VAL A 206 13.18 13.15 -14.20
N ASP A 207 13.02 13.37 -12.90
CA ASP A 207 14.12 13.63 -11.97
C ASP A 207 14.73 12.35 -11.40
N TRP A 208 14.25 11.17 -11.84
CA TRP A 208 14.78 9.89 -11.39
C TRP A 208 15.99 9.44 -12.18
N TYR A 209 16.16 9.86 -13.43
CA TYR A 209 17.30 9.48 -14.28
C TYR A 209 18.66 9.70 -13.59
N PRO A 210 18.94 10.85 -12.94
CA PRO A 210 20.22 11.08 -12.27
C PRO A 210 20.46 10.21 -11.03
N LEU A 211 19.43 9.54 -10.51
CA LEU A 211 19.55 8.67 -9.34
C LEU A 211 20.13 7.30 -9.69
N PHE A 212 20.22 6.97 -10.97
CA PHE A 212 20.77 5.72 -11.45
C PHE A 212 22.25 5.91 -11.81
N PRO A 213 23.14 5.01 -11.36
CA PRO A 213 24.57 5.11 -11.65
C PRO A 213 24.90 4.79 -13.12
N ASN A 214 24.06 3.99 -13.78
CA ASN A 214 24.20 3.65 -15.19
C ASN A 214 23.04 4.28 -16.00
N PRO A 215 23.31 5.28 -16.84
CA PRO A 215 22.30 5.94 -17.67
C PRO A 215 21.53 4.98 -18.59
N VAL A 216 22.18 3.93 -19.10
CA VAL A 216 21.54 2.96 -20.01
C VAL A 216 20.49 2.12 -19.27
N VAL A 217 20.81 1.69 -18.05
CA VAL A 217 19.85 0.96 -17.18
C VAL A 217 18.72 1.89 -16.79
N ALA A 218 19.03 3.15 -16.46
CA ALA A 218 18.05 4.17 -16.13
C ALA A 218 17.05 4.36 -17.26
N GLU A 219 17.55 4.59 -18.48
CA GLU A 219 16.73 4.80 -19.67
C GLU A 219 15.83 3.59 -19.94
N SER A 220 16.41 2.39 -19.96
CA SER A 220 15.68 1.16 -20.23
C SER A 220 14.60 0.84 -19.18
N LEU A 221 14.88 1.09 -17.90
CA LEU A 221 13.95 0.84 -16.79
C LEU A 221 12.85 1.91 -16.74
N LEU A 222 13.26 3.18 -16.72
CA LEU A 222 12.37 4.30 -16.52
C LEU A 222 11.47 4.49 -17.74
N ASP A 223 11.96 4.28 -18.96
CA ASP A 223 11.11 4.34 -20.15
C ASP A 223 9.96 3.33 -20.06
N ARG A 224 10.25 2.07 -19.74
CA ARG A 224 9.20 1.06 -19.54
C ARG A 224 8.24 1.43 -18.44
N LEU A 225 8.75 1.87 -17.30
CA LEU A 225 7.94 2.15 -16.12
C LEU A 225 7.07 3.41 -16.31
N ILE A 226 7.62 4.46 -16.90
CA ILE A 226 6.94 5.74 -17.14
C ILE A 226 5.88 5.59 -18.24
N ASN A 227 6.22 4.95 -19.36
CA ASN A 227 5.31 4.83 -20.51
C ASN A 227 4.14 3.88 -20.26
N THR A 228 4.28 2.92 -19.34
CA THR A 228 3.21 1.99 -18.96
C THR A 228 2.54 2.39 -17.64
N SER A 229 2.64 3.66 -17.24
CA SER A 229 2.07 4.15 -15.98
C SER A 229 1.13 5.33 -16.09
N HIS A 230 0.13 5.31 -15.23
CA HIS A 230 -0.70 6.46 -14.89
C HIS A 230 0.06 7.37 -13.93
N GLN A 231 0.43 8.56 -14.42
CA GLN A 231 1.18 9.53 -13.63
C GLN A 231 0.25 10.54 -12.99
N VAL A 232 0.17 10.53 -11.66
CA VAL A 232 -0.71 11.39 -10.88
C VAL A 232 0.13 12.35 -10.04
N PHE A 233 0.11 13.62 -10.43
CA PHE A 233 0.73 14.70 -9.67
C PHE A 233 -0.20 15.16 -8.54
N MET A 234 0.17 14.83 -7.31
CA MET A 234 -0.58 15.24 -6.12
C MET A 234 -0.04 16.57 -5.59
N ASN A 235 -0.70 17.66 -5.95
CA ASN A 235 -0.35 18.99 -5.48
C ASN A 235 -1.33 19.47 -4.41
N GLY A 236 -0.82 19.82 -3.22
CA GLY A 236 -1.67 20.28 -2.13
C GLY A 236 -0.86 20.65 -0.88
N PRO A 237 -1.52 21.26 0.13
CA PRO A 237 -0.90 21.50 1.42
C PRO A 237 -0.60 20.16 2.11
N SER A 238 0.44 20.15 2.94
CA SER A 238 0.79 18.96 3.72
C SER A 238 -0.32 18.66 4.75
N TYR A 239 -0.71 17.40 4.91
CA TYR A 239 -1.63 16.93 5.95
C TYR A 239 -0.96 16.77 7.32
N ARG A 240 0.38 16.66 7.37
CA ARG A 240 1.14 16.41 8.60
C ARG A 240 0.96 17.49 9.69
N PRO A 241 0.83 18.80 9.38
CA PRO A 241 0.56 19.83 10.39
C PRO A 241 -0.78 19.63 11.12
N LYS A 242 -1.81 19.08 10.46
CA LYS A 242 -3.11 18.78 11.08
C LYS A 242 -3.06 17.61 12.07
N GLN A 243 -2.01 16.80 12.00
CA GLN A 243 -1.77 15.66 12.89
C GLN A 243 -0.75 15.97 14.00
N ARG A 244 -0.25 17.22 14.09
CA ARG A 244 0.55 17.62 15.24
C ARG A 244 -0.32 17.47 16.50
N PRO A 245 0.19 16.88 17.59
CA PRO A 245 -0.49 16.96 18.87
C PRO A 245 -0.77 18.44 19.13
N ALA A 246 -2.03 18.81 19.37
CA ALA A 246 -2.37 20.17 19.73
C ALA A 246 -1.53 20.53 20.96
N GLY A 247 -0.58 21.44 20.81
CA GLY A 247 0.22 21.90 21.92
C GLY A 247 -0.70 22.51 22.96
N ALA A 248 -0.65 22.01 24.19
CA ALA A 248 -0.94 22.82 25.36
C ALA A 248 -0.26 24.19 25.16
N GLY A 249 -1.03 25.26 25.39
CA GLY A 249 -0.66 26.63 25.01
C GLY A 249 0.80 26.95 25.34
N VAL A 250 1.56 27.29 24.30
CA VAL A 250 2.85 27.96 24.48
C VAL A 250 2.52 29.41 24.82
N SER A 251 2.31 29.70 26.10
CA SER A 251 2.46 31.05 26.61
C SER A 251 3.94 31.39 26.58
N ASP A 252 4.30 32.35 25.72
CA ASP A 252 5.44 33.26 25.84
C ASP A 252 6.65 32.73 26.64
N LEU A 253 7.52 31.97 25.97
CA LEU A 253 8.94 31.97 26.31
C LEU A 253 9.64 32.90 25.32
N ARG A 254 9.71 34.18 25.70
CA ARG A 254 10.68 35.12 25.14
C ARG A 254 12.07 34.53 25.34
N CYS A 255 12.62 33.91 24.29
CA CYS A 255 14.04 33.59 24.23
C CYS A 255 14.82 34.91 24.14
N ASN A 256 15.28 35.40 25.29
CA ASN A 256 16.22 36.50 25.37
C ASN A 256 17.62 35.98 24.96
N TRP A 257 17.91 36.01 23.65
CA TRP A 257 19.29 35.91 23.17
C TRP A 257 19.97 37.25 23.41
N SER A 258 20.47 37.46 24.63
CA SER A 258 21.42 38.54 24.89
C SER A 258 22.75 38.21 24.20
N VAL A 259 22.98 38.91 23.08
CA VAL A 259 24.25 39.00 22.36
C VAL A 259 25.27 39.65 23.29
N ALA A 260 26.34 38.92 23.65
CA ALA A 260 27.51 39.54 24.25
C ALA A 260 28.28 40.31 23.14
N PRO A 261 28.54 41.61 23.29
CA PRO A 261 29.25 42.39 22.28
C PRO A 261 30.75 42.08 22.32
N GLY A 262 31.36 42.00 21.13
CA GLY A 262 32.79 41.82 20.99
C GLY A 262 33.61 43.11 21.04
N VAL A 263 34.91 42.90 21.28
CA VAL A 263 36.09 43.65 20.81
C VAL A 263 36.54 44.92 21.56
N SER A 264 37.74 44.87 22.15
CA SER A 264 38.83 45.87 21.99
C SER A 264 40.12 45.38 22.69
N ARG A 265 41.17 44.99 21.95
CA ARG A 265 42.46 45.72 21.72
C ARG A 265 43.23 46.23 22.96
N GLY A 266 44.52 45.86 23.04
CA GLY A 266 45.60 46.55 23.79
C GLY A 266 46.53 45.55 24.49
N LYS A 267 47.72 45.24 23.96
CA LYS A 267 49.03 45.92 24.12
C LYS A 267 49.76 45.63 25.44
N ASP A 268 51.04 45.27 25.26
CA ASP A 268 52.22 45.55 26.09
C ASP A 268 52.73 44.53 27.15
N HIS A 269 53.97 44.07 26.85
CA HIS A 269 55.16 43.96 27.71
C HIS A 269 55.08 43.23 29.07
N GLN A 270 55.67 42.03 29.15
CA GLN A 270 57.03 41.78 29.68
C GLN A 270 57.45 40.33 29.45
#